data_AF-A0AAE3INH2-F1
#
_entry.id   AF-A0AAE3INH2-F1
#
_cell.length_a   1.000
_cell.length_b   1.000
_cell.length_c   1.000
_cell.angle_alpha   90.00
_cell.angle_beta   90.00
_cell.angle_gamma   90.00
#
_symmetry.space_group_name_H-M   'P 1'
#
loop_
_entity.id
_entity.type
_entity.pdbx_description
1 polymer ?
#
loop_
_entity_poly.entity_id
_entity_poly.type
_entity_poly.pdbx_seq_one_letter_code
_entity_poly.pdbx_strand_id
1 'polypeptide(L)'
;MKIVRKIQPMNFKYLLLFLVVSAFATSASAQKKKKKDKIELTELQLAQIHASYKKVFQDSLGFASAVADSVARIEKDFMLKKRNVMLNKEIPEDEKAIHYGMLDSDRDAILGSFLSIYDLDRFRAFIHRSEARQKQQR
;
A
#
# COMPACT_ATOMS: atom_id res chain seq x y z
N MET A 1 -32.93 -30.50 24.91
CA MET A 1 -32.76 -30.12 23.49
C MET A 1 -31.32 -29.66 23.28
N LYS A 2 -30.48 -30.43 22.57
CA LYS A 2 -29.04 -30.13 22.39
C LYS A 2 -28.87 -29.13 21.24
N ILE A 3 -28.39 -27.93 21.53
CA ILE A 3 -28.03 -26.94 20.51
C ILE A 3 -26.63 -27.29 20.01
N VAL A 4 -26.55 -28.05 18.91
CA VAL A 4 -25.30 -28.30 18.19
C VAL A 4 -24.98 -27.05 17.39
N ARG A 5 -24.08 -26.19 17.91
CA ARG A 5 -23.52 -25.08 17.12
C ARG A 5 -22.60 -25.67 16.06
N LYS A 6 -23.07 -25.68 14.80
CA LYS A 6 -22.20 -25.88 13.63
C LYS A 6 -21.13 -24.80 13.64
N ILE A 7 -19.90 -25.17 13.96
CA ILE A 7 -18.72 -24.32 13.80
C ILE A 7 -18.50 -24.20 12.30
N GLN A 8 -18.84 -23.04 11.74
CA GLN A 8 -18.52 -22.70 10.37
C GLN A 8 -16.98 -22.68 10.22
N PRO A 9 -16.41 -23.29 9.17
CA PRO A 9 -14.98 -23.20 8.93
C PRO A 9 -14.67 -21.74 8.59
N MET A 10 -14.11 -21.01 9.56
CA MET A 10 -13.55 -19.69 9.32
C MET A 10 -12.45 -19.83 8.28
N ASN A 11 -12.69 -19.26 7.11
CA ASN A 11 -11.72 -19.10 6.04
C ASN A 11 -10.40 -18.56 6.60
N PHE A 12 -9.38 -19.42 6.67
CA PHE A 12 -8.05 -19.17 7.25
C PHE A 12 -7.36 -17.90 6.69
N LYS A 13 -7.74 -17.50 5.46
CA LYS A 13 -7.29 -16.26 4.80
C LYS A 13 -7.68 -14.97 5.55
N TYR A 14 -8.83 -14.95 6.23
CA TYR A 14 -9.26 -13.76 7.00
C TYR A 14 -8.70 -13.74 8.42
N LEU A 15 -8.28 -14.90 8.97
CA LEU A 15 -7.57 -14.96 10.25
C LEU A 15 -6.18 -14.33 10.14
N LEU A 16 -5.49 -14.56 9.01
CA LEU A 16 -4.19 -13.96 8.72
C LEU A 16 -4.29 -12.43 8.56
N LEU A 17 -5.36 -11.94 7.92
CA LEU A 17 -5.58 -10.50 7.74
C LEU A 17 -5.95 -9.82 9.07
N PHE A 18 -6.72 -10.49 9.94
CA PHE A 18 -7.05 -9.99 11.27
C PHE A 18 -5.82 -9.87 12.17
N LEU A 19 -4.91 -10.87 12.15
CA LEU A 19 -3.65 -10.83 12.88
C LEU A 19 -2.74 -9.65 12.47
N VAL A 20 -2.67 -9.34 11.17
CA VAL A 20 -1.89 -8.21 10.66
C VAL A 20 -2.46 -6.88 11.17
N VAL A 21 -3.78 -6.71 11.21
CA VAL A 21 -4.41 -5.45 11.67
C VAL A 21 -4.36 -5.31 13.20
N SER A 22 -4.52 -6.41 13.96
CA SER A 22 -4.45 -6.36 15.42
C SER A 22 -3.04 -6.09 15.97
N ALA A 23 -1.98 -6.42 15.22
CA ALA A 23 -0.61 -6.08 15.60
C ALA A 23 -0.33 -4.57 15.55
N PHE A 24 -1.01 -3.82 14.67
CA PHE A 24 -0.92 -2.36 14.59
C PHE A 24 -1.73 -1.65 15.69
N ALA A 25 -2.84 -2.22 16.14
CA ALA A 25 -3.68 -1.59 17.17
C ALA A 25 -3.03 -1.62 18.56
N THR A 26 -2.31 -2.69 18.92
CA THR A 26 -1.67 -2.81 20.24
C THR A 26 -0.39 -1.96 20.38
N SER A 27 0.25 -1.59 19.27
CA SER A 27 1.47 -0.76 19.26
C SER A 27 1.20 0.75 19.22
N ALA A 28 -0.03 1.17 18.90
CA ALA A 28 -0.44 2.58 18.92
C ALA A 28 -0.72 3.15 20.34
N SER A 29 -0.95 2.28 21.33
CA SER A 29 -1.35 2.71 22.68
C SER A 29 -0.17 3.07 23.60
N ALA A 30 1.08 2.77 23.22
CA ALA A 30 2.26 2.99 24.07
C ALA A 30 3.01 4.31 23.78
N GLN A 31 2.65 5.07 22.74
CA GLN A 31 3.33 6.31 22.35
C GLN A 31 2.43 7.54 22.46
N LYS A 32 1.65 7.64 23.55
CA LYS A 32 1.15 8.95 23.97
C LYS A 32 2.31 9.74 24.58
N LYS A 33 2.74 10.76 23.81
CA LYS A 33 3.67 11.87 24.12
C LYS A 33 5.01 11.76 23.37
N LYS A 34 5.07 12.34 22.16
CA LYS A 34 6.03 13.41 21.80
C LYS A 34 5.95 13.76 20.29
N LYS A 35 5.94 15.07 20.05
CA LYS A 35 6.39 15.81 18.85
C LYS A 35 5.59 15.73 17.54
N LYS A 36 5.05 16.90 17.16
CA LYS A 36 4.80 17.33 15.79
C LYS A 36 6.14 17.48 15.04
N ASP A 37 6.83 16.37 14.79
CA ASP A 37 8.00 16.33 13.90
C ASP A 37 7.78 15.18 12.92
N LYS A 38 8.21 15.37 11.68
CA LYS A 38 8.14 14.40 10.58
C LYS A 38 8.39 12.99 11.12
N ILE A 39 7.37 12.13 11.12
CA ILE A 39 7.53 10.73 11.52
C ILE A 39 8.37 10.09 10.41
N GLU A 40 9.69 10.15 10.49
CA GLU A 40 10.53 9.41 9.55
C GLU A 40 10.21 7.92 9.71
N LEU A 41 9.89 7.26 8.60
CA LEU A 41 9.62 5.82 8.61
C LEU A 41 10.96 5.15 8.90
N THR A 42 10.98 4.25 9.88
CA THR A 42 12.21 3.50 10.18
C THR A 42 12.59 2.63 8.99
N GLU A 43 13.88 2.32 8.84
CA GLU A 43 14.34 1.42 7.77
C GLU A 43 13.59 0.07 7.77
N LEU A 44 13.27 -0.43 8.97
CA LEU A 44 12.49 -1.65 9.15
C LEU A 44 11.06 -1.51 8.63
N GLN A 45 10.40 -0.36 8.84
CA GLN A 45 9.08 -0.07 8.28
C GLN A 45 9.15 0.04 6.75
N LEU A 46 10.18 0.68 6.20
CA LEU A 46 10.37 0.78 4.75
C LEU A 46 10.59 -0.59 4.09
N ALA A 47 11.37 -1.46 4.74
CA ALA A 47 11.58 -2.84 4.29
C ALA A 47 10.27 -3.65 4.34
N GLN A 48 9.47 -3.49 5.39
CA GLN A 48 8.16 -4.14 5.50
C GLN A 48 7.18 -3.67 4.42
N ILE A 49 7.16 -2.38 4.12
CA ILE A 49 6.33 -1.80 3.06
C ILE A 49 6.74 -2.39 1.70
N HIS A 50 8.03 -2.40 1.40
CA HIS A 50 8.56 -3.01 0.17
C HIS A 50 8.19 -4.48 0.05
N ALA A 51 8.43 -5.27 1.10
CA ALA A 51 8.10 -6.70 1.12
C ALA A 51 6.59 -6.93 0.93
N SER A 52 5.75 -6.08 1.51
CA SER A 52 4.29 -6.15 1.36
C SER A 52 3.87 -5.87 -0.08
N TYR A 53 4.39 -4.81 -0.71
CA TYR A 53 4.12 -4.54 -2.12
C TYR A 53 4.57 -5.69 -3.03
N LYS A 54 5.80 -6.18 -2.82
CA LYS A 54 6.36 -7.29 -3.59
C LYS A 54 5.44 -8.51 -3.53
N LYS A 55 5.04 -8.91 -2.31
CA LYS A 55 4.12 -10.03 -2.11
C LYS A 55 2.78 -9.81 -2.79
N VAL A 56 2.20 -8.62 -2.67
CA VAL A 56 0.92 -8.28 -3.32
C VAL A 56 1.03 -8.39 -4.84
N PHE A 57 2.12 -7.94 -5.45
CA PHE A 57 2.31 -8.03 -6.90
C PHE A 57 2.56 -9.46 -7.38
N GLN A 58 3.26 -10.28 -6.60
CA GLN A 58 3.38 -11.72 -6.88
C GLN A 58 2.02 -12.41 -6.79
N ASP A 59 1.29 -12.20 -5.69
CA ASP A 59 0.04 -12.93 -5.43
C ASP A 59 -1.12 -12.46 -6.32
N SER A 60 -1.19 -11.16 -6.63
CA SER A 60 -2.32 -10.56 -7.35
C SER A 60 -2.09 -10.41 -8.86
N LEU A 61 -0.86 -10.09 -9.25
CA LEU A 61 -0.50 -9.87 -10.66
C LEU A 61 0.27 -11.06 -11.25
N GLY A 62 0.75 -11.99 -10.42
CA GLY A 62 1.53 -13.13 -10.90
C GLY A 62 2.90 -12.74 -11.45
N PHE A 63 3.42 -11.57 -11.04
CA PHE A 63 4.73 -11.11 -11.50
C PHE A 63 5.84 -12.05 -11.00
N ALA A 64 6.83 -12.27 -11.86
CA ALA A 64 8.07 -12.94 -11.46
C ALA A 64 8.73 -12.17 -10.31
N SER A 65 9.44 -12.88 -9.42
CA SER A 65 10.00 -12.30 -8.19
C SER A 65 10.84 -11.04 -8.44
N ALA A 66 11.68 -11.04 -9.48
CA ALA A 66 12.52 -9.89 -9.83
C ALA A 66 11.69 -8.69 -10.33
N VAL A 67 10.65 -8.93 -11.13
CA VAL A 67 9.74 -7.89 -11.64
C VAL A 67 8.95 -7.29 -10.48
N ALA A 68 8.38 -8.14 -9.61
CA ALA A 68 7.66 -7.70 -8.42
C ALA A 68 8.54 -6.89 -7.46
N ASP A 69 9.82 -7.24 -7.32
CA ASP A 69 10.78 -6.51 -6.49
C ASP A 69 11.02 -5.07 -6.99
N SER A 70 11.22 -4.93 -8.30
CA SER A 70 11.42 -3.64 -8.97
C SER A 70 10.16 -2.78 -8.90
N VAL A 71 8.99 -3.35 -9.21
CA VAL A 71 7.71 -2.62 -9.12
C VAL A 71 7.42 -2.20 -7.68
N ALA A 72 7.67 -3.07 -6.69
CA ALA A 72 7.53 -2.73 -5.28
C ALA A 72 8.46 -1.60 -4.83
N ARG A 73 9.65 -1.51 -5.41
CA ARG A 73 10.59 -0.41 -5.12
C ARG A 73 10.07 0.91 -5.68
N ILE A 74 9.62 0.91 -6.94
CA ILE A 74 9.03 2.08 -7.60
C ILE A 74 7.82 2.58 -6.81
N GLU A 75 6.91 1.69 -6.42
CA GLU A 75 5.72 2.04 -5.63
C GLU A 75 6.05 2.57 -4.23
N LYS A 76 7.03 1.97 -3.55
CA LYS A 76 7.50 2.48 -2.28
C LYS A 76 8.04 3.90 -2.42
N ASP A 77 8.90 4.16 -3.41
CA ASP A 77 9.51 5.47 -3.60
C ASP A 77 8.46 6.52 -4.00
N PHE A 78 7.51 6.14 -4.85
CA PHE A 78 6.37 6.96 -5.21
C PHE A 78 5.49 7.30 -3.99
N MET A 79 5.18 6.32 -3.13
CA MET A 79 4.43 6.53 -1.88
C MET A 79 5.15 7.52 -0.97
N LEU A 80 6.48 7.39 -0.81
CA LEU A 80 7.28 8.32 -0.01
C LEU A 80 7.25 9.74 -0.59
N LYS A 81 7.35 9.90 -1.91
CA LYS A 81 7.21 11.20 -2.57
C LYS A 81 5.81 11.81 -2.33
N LYS A 82 4.74 11.04 -2.53
CA LYS A 82 3.36 11.50 -2.26
C LYS A 82 3.18 11.91 -0.79
N ARG A 83 3.71 11.13 0.14
CA ARG A 83 3.72 11.44 1.57
C ARG A 83 4.43 12.75 1.87
N ASN A 84 5.60 12.99 1.27
CA ASN A 84 6.36 14.22 1.49
C ASN A 84 5.59 15.45 1.00
N VAL A 85 4.94 15.36 -0.16
CA VAL A 85 4.06 16.42 -0.68
C VAL A 85 2.86 16.64 0.26
N MET A 86 2.21 15.57 0.74
CA MET A 86 1.07 15.65 1.66
C MET A 86 1.44 16.36 2.97
N LEU A 87 2.60 15.99 3.54
CA LEU A 87 3.08 16.52 4.82
C LEU A 87 3.66 17.93 4.69
N ASN A 88 3.99 18.38 3.47
CA ASN A 88 4.46 19.73 3.25
C ASN A 88 3.27 20.71 3.42
N LYS A 89 3.40 21.62 4.40
CA LYS A 89 2.40 22.64 4.71
C LYS A 89 2.59 23.93 3.91
N GLU A 90 3.75 24.08 3.28
CA GLU A 90 4.06 25.24 2.43
C GLU A 90 3.40 25.13 1.06
N ILE A 91 3.07 23.91 0.64
CA ILE A 91 2.37 23.66 -0.62
C ILE A 91 0.86 23.81 -0.38
N PRO A 92 0.18 24.72 -1.11
CA PRO A 92 -1.28 24.83 -1.13
C PRO A 92 -1.98 23.52 -1.54
N GLU A 93 -3.20 23.28 -1.05
CA GLU A 93 -3.93 22.02 -1.33
C GLU A 93 -4.25 21.81 -2.81
N ASP A 94 -4.51 22.88 -3.56
CA ASP A 94 -4.69 22.88 -5.00
C ASP A 94 -3.40 22.52 -5.75
N GLU A 95 -2.25 23.04 -5.30
CA GLU A 95 -0.95 22.66 -5.86
C GLU A 95 -0.57 21.22 -5.53
N LYS A 96 -0.97 20.68 -4.37
CA LYS A 96 -0.75 19.26 -4.04
C LYS A 96 -1.41 18.33 -5.06
N ALA A 97 -2.59 18.68 -5.58
CA ALA A 97 -3.25 17.89 -6.62
C ALA A 97 -2.42 17.86 -7.92
N ILE A 98 -1.82 18.99 -8.30
CA ILE A 98 -0.91 19.08 -9.46
C ILE A 98 0.32 18.19 -9.23
N HIS A 99 0.96 18.32 -8.07
CA HIS A 99 2.09 17.47 -7.70
C HIS A 99 1.74 15.99 -7.70
N TYR A 100 0.55 15.60 -7.25
CA TYR A 100 0.10 14.21 -7.33
C TYR A 100 -0.04 13.74 -8.77
N GLY A 101 -0.65 14.55 -9.65
CA GLY A 101 -0.78 14.24 -11.08
C GLY A 101 0.59 14.06 -11.76
N MET A 102 1.57 14.91 -11.43
CA MET A 102 2.94 14.77 -11.93
C MET A 102 3.59 13.47 -11.44
N LEU A 103 3.48 13.17 -10.14
CA LEU A 103 4.05 11.94 -9.58
C LEU A 103 3.40 10.69 -10.17
N ASP A 104 2.09 10.70 -10.41
CA ASP A 104 1.36 9.58 -11.03
C ASP A 104 1.87 9.36 -12.46
N SER A 105 2.08 10.44 -13.23
CA SER A 105 2.66 10.38 -14.57
C SER A 105 4.09 9.84 -14.57
N ASP A 106 4.94 10.31 -13.66
CA ASP A 106 6.33 9.85 -13.55
C ASP A 106 6.40 8.36 -13.23
N ARG A 107 5.58 7.89 -12.29
CA ARG A 107 5.48 6.48 -11.92
C ARG A 107 5.05 5.63 -13.11
N ASP A 108 4.00 6.04 -13.82
CA ASP A 108 3.50 5.33 -15.00
C ASP A 108 4.54 5.30 -16.13
N ALA A 109 5.30 6.38 -16.34
CA ALA A 109 6.39 6.42 -17.32
C ALA A 109 7.53 5.45 -16.95
N ILE A 110 7.95 5.44 -15.68
CA ILE A 110 8.99 4.52 -15.19
C ILE A 110 8.51 3.07 -15.33
N LEU A 111 7.28 2.77 -14.90
CA LEU A 111 6.71 1.43 -15.03
C LEU A 111 6.56 1.02 -16.49
N GLY A 112 6.16 1.92 -17.39
CA GLY A 112 6.06 1.64 -18.83
C GLY A 112 7.41 1.41 -19.51
N SER A 113 8.51 1.88 -18.94
CA SER A 113 9.86 1.58 -19.44
C SER A 113 10.36 0.19 -19.01
N PHE A 114 9.75 -0.39 -17.99
CA PHE A 114 10.19 -1.64 -17.37
C PHE A 114 9.24 -2.82 -17.62
N LEU A 115 7.93 -2.57 -17.60
CA LEU A 115 6.88 -3.57 -17.76
C LEU A 115 6.47 -3.69 -19.23
N SER A 116 6.04 -4.89 -19.61
CA SER A 116 5.30 -5.06 -20.86
C SER A 116 4.00 -4.26 -20.83
N ILE A 117 3.46 -3.90 -22.00
CA ILE A 117 2.16 -3.20 -22.10
C ILE A 117 1.07 -4.00 -21.37
N TYR A 118 1.07 -5.32 -21.52
CA TYR A 118 0.11 -6.21 -20.85
C TYR A 118 0.22 -6.15 -19.31
N ASP A 119 1.44 -6.20 -18.77
CA ASP A 119 1.65 -6.14 -17.32
C ASP A 119 1.35 -4.75 -16.75
N LEU A 120 1.64 -3.69 -17.51
CA LEU A 120 1.29 -2.32 -17.17
C LEU A 120 -0.23 -2.14 -17.09
N ASP A 121 -0.98 -2.68 -18.04
CA ASP A 121 -2.44 -2.61 -18.03
C ASP A 121 -3.05 -3.40 -16.86
N ARG A 122 -2.49 -4.59 -16.57
CA ARG A 122 -2.91 -5.37 -15.38
C ARG A 122 -2.62 -4.62 -14.09
N PHE A 123 -1.46 -3.96 -14.02
CA PHE A 123 -1.09 -3.11 -12.89
C PHE A 123 -2.05 -1.93 -12.72
N ARG A 124 -2.33 -1.18 -13.79
CA ARG A 124 -3.30 -0.05 -13.78
C ARG A 124 -4.69 -0.50 -13.36
N ALA A 125 -5.16 -1.62 -13.91
CA ALA A 125 -6.45 -2.20 -13.54
C ALA A 125 -6.47 -2.64 -12.07
N PHE A 126 -5.35 -3.12 -11.52
CA PHE A 126 -5.22 -3.44 -10.11
C PHE A 126 -5.30 -2.18 -9.22
N ILE A 127 -4.57 -1.11 -9.55
CA ILE A 127 -4.63 0.15 -8.82
C ILE A 127 -6.05 0.71 -8.83
N HIS A 128 -6.68 0.80 -10.00
CA HIS A 128 -8.06 1.29 -10.14
C HIS A 128 -9.05 0.49 -9.27
N ARG A 129 -8.94 -0.85 -9.26
CA ARG A 129 -9.77 -1.71 -8.39
C ARG A 129 -9.49 -1.47 -6.90
N SER A 130 -8.24 -1.21 -6.52
CA SER A 130 -7.87 -0.96 -5.13
C SER A 130 -8.43 0.36 -4.61
N GLU A 131 -8.39 1.42 -5.44
CA GLU A 131 -8.95 2.74 -5.11
C GLU A 131 -10.47 2.71 -5.01
N ALA A 132 -11.13 2.00 -5.95
CA ALA A 132 -12.59 1.84 -5.91
C ALA A 132 -13.07 1.16 -4.62
N ARG A 133 -12.33 0.14 -4.13
CA ARG A 133 -12.64 -0.53 -2.86
C ARG A 133 -12.42 0.37 -1.65
N GLN A 134 -11.39 1.20 -1.66
CA GLN A 134 -11.14 2.15 -0.56
C GLN A 134 -12.23 3.23 -0.47
N LYS A 135 -12.76 3.68 -1.62
CA LYS A 135 -13.87 4.65 -1.66
C LYS A 135 -15.19 4.07 -1.15
N GLN A 136 -15.43 2.76 -1.29
CA GLN A 136 -16.64 2.10 -0.77
C GLN A 136 -16.62 1.84 0.74
N GLN A 137 -15.47 1.99 1.39
CA GLN A 137 -15.29 1.74 2.83
C GLN A 137 -15.20 3.02 3.67
N ARG A 138 -15.32 4.19 3.03
CA ARG A 138 -15.42 5.51 3.67
C ARG A 138 -16.85 6.02 3.56
#